data_AF-A0A522PZM7-F1
#
_entry.id   AF-A0A522PZM7-F1
#
_cell.length_a   1.000
_cell.length_b   1.000
_cell.length_c   1.000
_cell.angle_alpha   90.00
_cell.angle_beta   90.00
_cell.angle_gamma   90.00
#
_symmetry.space_group_name_H-M   'P 1'
#
loop_
_entity.id
_entity.type
_entity.pdbx_description
1 polymer ?
#
loop_
_entity_poly.entity_id
_entity_poly.type
_entity_poly.pdbx_seq_one_letter_code
_entity_poly.pdbx_strand_id
1 'polypeptide(L)' 'MNGAVSHLPLSILDLAPVRHGESPRDSFATSVTLARLAEEAGYRRVWYAEHHNMARIASSDRKS' A
#
# COMPACT_ATOMS: atom_id res chain seq x y z
N MET A 1 37.58 -3.08 19.18
CA MET A 1 36.86 -2.10 18.33
C MET A 1 35.40 -2.57 18.24
N ASN A 2 34.53 -2.09 19.12
CA ASN A 2 33.08 -2.37 19.03
C ASN A 2 32.45 -1.27 18.19
N GLY A 3 32.37 -1.47 16.88
CA GLY A 3 31.50 -0.66 16.04
C GLY A 3 30.07 -1.06 16.36
N ALA A 4 29.37 -0.27 17.17
CA ALA A 4 27.95 -0.48 17.41
C ALA A 4 27.22 -0.41 16.07
N VAL A 5 26.62 -1.53 15.65
CA VAL A 5 25.73 -1.56 14.49
C VAL A 5 24.50 -0.77 14.88
N SER A 6 24.37 0.46 14.40
CA SER A 6 23.15 1.22 14.57
C SER A 6 22.05 0.55 13.74
N HIS A 7 20.97 0.15 14.40
CA HIS A 7 19.81 -0.38 13.71
C HIS A 7 19.24 0.71 12.81
N LEU A 8 19.32 0.52 11.49
CA LEU A 8 18.68 1.41 10.52
C LEU A 8 17.17 1.27 10.65
N PRO A 9 16.44 2.35 10.95
CA PRO A 9 15.01 2.24 11.17
C PRO A 9 14.27 2.07 9.84
N LEU A 10 13.60 0.93 9.67
CA LEU A 10 12.88 0.57 8.46
C LEU A 10 11.48 1.21 8.40
N SER A 11 10.92 1.33 7.20
CA SER A 11 9.56 1.85 6.95
C SER A 11 8.98 1.16 5.70
N ILE A 12 7.66 1.12 5.57
CA ILE A 12 6.96 0.47 4.45
C ILE A 12 6.25 1.52 3.58
N LEU A 13 6.26 1.30 2.27
CA LEU A 13 5.40 1.98 1.31
C LEU A 13 4.40 0.94 0.77
N ASP A 14 3.13 1.14 1.09
CA ASP A 14 2.03 0.34 0.55
C ASP A 14 1.39 1.05 -0.63
N LEU A 15 1.25 0.34 -1.75
CA LEU A 15 0.66 0.84 -2.98
C LEU A 15 -0.82 0.48 -3.12
N ALA A 16 -1.40 -0.24 -2.15
CA ALA A 16 -2.76 -0.78 -2.17
C ALA A 16 -3.08 -1.47 -3.52
N PRO A 17 -2.33 -2.52 -3.91
CA PRO A 17 -2.56 -3.19 -5.17
C PRO A 17 -3.88 -3.98 -5.13
N VAL A 18 -4.82 -3.62 -6.01
CA VAL A 18 -6.02 -4.42 -6.25
C VAL A 18 -5.66 -5.54 -7.22
N ARG A 19 -5.63 -6.79 -6.75
CA ARG A 19 -5.32 -7.95 -7.60
C ARG A 19 -6.50 -8.30 -8.49
N HIS A 20 -6.25 -9.12 -9.52
CA HIS A 20 -7.31 -9.60 -10.39
C HIS A 20 -8.36 -10.39 -9.59
N GLY A 21 -9.61 -9.92 -9.62
CA GLY A 21 -10.72 -10.53 -8.88
C GLY A 21 -10.90 -10.00 -7.45
N GLU A 22 -10.03 -9.13 -6.96
CA GLU A 22 -10.20 -8.43 -5.68
C GLU A 22 -10.96 -7.11 -5.90
N SER A 23 -11.72 -6.71 -4.89
CA SER A 23 -12.31 -5.38 -4.85
C SER A 23 -11.33 -4.38 -4.21
N PRO A 24 -11.50 -3.06 -4.46
CA PRO A 24 -10.75 -2.04 -3.73
C PRO A 24 -10.87 -2.16 -2.21
N ARG A 25 -12.03 -2.61 -1.71
CA ARG A 25 -12.25 -2.87 -0.27
C ARG A 25 -11.30 -3.93 0.26
N ASP A 26 -11.06 -4.99 -0.50
CA ASP A 26 -10.16 -6.08 -0.10
C ASP A 26 -8.71 -5.62 -0.04
N SER A 27 -8.31 -4.76 -1.00
CA SER A 27 -7.00 -4.11 -0.95
C SER A 27 -6.84 -3.24 0.30
N PHE A 28 -7.85 -2.46 0.68
CA PHE A 28 -7.77 -1.66 1.91
C PHE A 28 -7.74 -2.51 3.18
N ALA A 29 -8.50 -3.62 3.22
CA ALA A 29 -8.43 -4.56 4.34
C ALA A 29 -7.03 -5.19 4.48
N THR A 30 -6.37 -5.46 3.34
CA THR A 30 -4.98 -5.92 3.30
C THR A 30 -4.03 -4.85 3.81
N SER A 31 -4.19 -3.59 3.38
CA SER A 31 -3.39 -2.44 3.87
C SER A 31 -3.50 -2.27 5.39
N VAL A 32 -4.71 -2.41 5.96
CA VAL A 32 -4.91 -2.36 7.43
C VAL A 32 -4.19 -3.51 8.13
N THR A 33 -4.25 -4.71 7.57
CA THR A 33 -3.54 -5.87 8.13
C THR A 33 -2.03 -5.66 8.09
N LEU A 34 -1.51 -5.15 6.98
CA LEU A 34 -0.09 -4.81 6.83
C LEU A 34 0.34 -3.75 7.86
N ALA A 35 -0.47 -2.74 8.11
CA ALA A 35 -0.16 -1.69 9.09
C ALA A 35 0.01 -2.24 10.50
N ARG A 36 -0.88 -3.15 10.93
CA ARG A 36 -0.83 -3.80 12.23
C ARG A 36 0.43 -4.66 12.37
N LEU A 37 0.73 -5.47 11.35
CA LEU A 37 1.95 -6.29 11.34
C LEU A 37 3.22 -5.42 11.34
N ALA A 38 3.21 -4.29 10.65
CA ALA A 38 4.33 -3.36 10.63
C ALA A 38 4.59 -2.74 12.01
N GLU A 39 3.53 -2.41 12.75
CA GLU A 39 3.63 -1.93 14.15
C GLU A 39 4.21 -3.02 15.06
N GLU A 40 3.68 -4.24 15.01
CA GLU A 40 4.19 -5.37 15.79
C GLU A 40 5.65 -5.71 15.47
N ALA A 41 6.06 -5.55 14.21
CA ALA A 41 7.42 -5.79 13.75
C ALA A 41 8.39 -4.60 13.98
N GLY A 42 7.92 -3.49 14.54
CA GLY A 42 8.77 -2.33 14.89
C GLY A 42 9.17 -1.44 13.70
N TYR A 43 8.42 -1.46 12.60
CA TYR A 43 8.62 -0.50 11.53
C TYR A 43 8.25 0.91 11.99
N ARG A 44 9.05 1.89 11.57
CA ARG A 44 8.91 3.28 12.03
C ARG A 44 7.71 4.00 11.42
N ARG A 45 7.38 3.71 10.17
CA ARG A 45 6.28 4.35 9.42
C ARG A 45 5.72 3.40 8.37
N VAL A 46 4.43 3.58 8.08
CA VAL A 46 3.75 3.04 6.90
C VAL A 46 3.22 4.23 6.10
N TRP A 47 3.59 4.31 4.83
CA TRP A 47 3.09 5.30 3.88
C TRP A 47 2.16 4.62 2.89
N TYR A 48 1.09 5.30 2.49
CA TYR A 48 0.15 4.81 1.49
C TYR A 48 0.23 5.69 0.25
N ALA A 49 0.34 5.07 -0.92
CA ALA A 49 0.20 5.78 -2.18
C ALA A 49 -1.27 6.11 -2.45
N GLU A 50 -1.52 7.32 -2.94
CA GLU A 50 -2.83 7.76 -3.39
C GLU A 50 -2.87 7.75 -4.92
N HIS A 51 -3.76 6.94 -5.50
CA HIS A 51 -3.88 6.79 -6.95
C HIS A 51 -5.13 7.51 -7.47
N HIS A 52 -5.07 8.84 -7.60
CA HIS A 52 -6.12 9.65 -8.21
C HIS A 52 -6.13 9.56 -9.75
N ASN A 53 -6.21 8.37 -10.36
CA ASN A 53 -6.48 8.31 -11.82
C ASN A 53 -6.85 6.95 -12.46
N MET A 54 -7.47 6.01 -11.76
CA MET A 54 -7.84 4.71 -12.38
C MET A 54 -9.35 4.46 -12.52
N ALA A 55 -10.16 5.52 -12.42
CA ALA A 55 -11.42 5.51 -13.18
C ALA A 55 -11.01 5.65 -14.64
N ARG A 56 -11.12 4.55 -15.42
CA ARG A 56 -11.19 4.65 -16.88
C ARG A 56 -12.06 5.86 -17.18
N ILE A 57 -11.52 6.87 -17.85
CA ILE A 57 -12.33 7.81 -18.60
C ILE A 57 -13.17 6.89 -19.49
N ALA A 58 -14.42 6.65 -19.09
CA ALA A 58 -15.43 6.10 -19.97
C ALA A 58 -15.66 7.22 -20.97
N SER A 59 -14.80 7.26 -22.00
CA SER A 59 -15.14 7.98 -23.22
C SER A 59 -16.40 7.30 -23.70
N SER A 60 -17.51 7.98 -23.46
CA SER A 60 -18.78 7.76 -24.11
C SER A 60 -18.50 7.73 -25.61
N ASP A 61 -18.33 6.56 -26.20
CA ASP A 61 -18.42 6.35 -27.65
C ASP A 61 -18.70 4.87 -27.92
N ARG A 62 -19.99 4.54 -27.92
CA ARG A 62 -20.52 3.68 -28.98
C ARG A 62 -21.99 4.03 -29.22
N LYS A 63 -22.18 4.91 -30.20
CA LYS A 63 -23.41 5.02 -30.96
C LYS A 63 -23.59 3.72 -31.76
N SER A 64 -24.64 2.97 -31.47
CA SER A 64 -25.30 2.04 -32.39
C SER A 64 -26.75 1.92 -31.98
#